data_AF-D1AGS5-F1
#
_entry.id   AF-D1AGS5-F1
#
_cell.length_a   1.000
_cell.length_b   1.000
_cell.length_c   1.000
_cell.angle_alpha   90.00
_cell.angle_beta   90.00
_cell.angle_gamma   90.00
#
_symmetry.space_group_name_H-M   'P 1'
#
loop_
_entity.id
_entity.type
_entity.pdbx_description
1 polymer ?
#
loop_
_entity_poly.entity_id
_entity_poly.type
_entity_poly.pdbx_seq_one_letter_code
_entity_poly.pdbx_strand_id
1 'polypeptide(L)'
;MENKESIKSTYFIVFILGIIETVLAFFGGPLVGIAVLIIALSLRSKLINAGEPVTNGVKLILIASGIHIASLLLWIFNFIMGFLAIAGIFVFFTSLLYLLIVFGVFITLIVACIFIYQEYSAIK
;
A
#
# COMPACT_ATOMS: atom_id res chain seq x y z
N MET A 1 -12.04 -23.02 -12.28
CA MET A 1 -11.15 -23.20 -11.11
C MET A 1 -9.87 -22.44 -11.39
N GLU A 2 -9.50 -21.50 -10.54
CA GLU A 2 -8.23 -20.81 -10.70
C GLU A 2 -7.05 -21.72 -10.34
N ASN A 3 -5.95 -21.56 -11.07
CA ASN A 3 -4.74 -22.35 -10.90
C ASN A 3 -3.94 -21.85 -9.68
N LYS A 4 -3.55 -22.75 -8.75
CA LYS A 4 -2.72 -22.43 -7.57
C LYS A 4 -1.41 -21.73 -7.95
N GLU A 5 -0.81 -22.10 -9.07
CA GLU A 5 0.40 -21.44 -9.60
C GLU A 5 0.14 -19.96 -9.95
N SER A 6 -1.05 -19.64 -10.47
CA SER A 6 -1.44 -18.27 -10.78
C SER A 6 -1.58 -17.43 -9.50
N ILE A 7 -2.15 -18.00 -8.44
CA ILE A 7 -2.30 -17.36 -7.13
C ILE A 7 -0.91 -17.13 -6.51
N LYS A 8 -0.06 -18.17 -6.49
CA LYS A 8 1.32 -18.12 -5.97
C LYS A 8 2.17 -17.08 -6.67
N SER A 9 2.10 -17.02 -8.01
CA SER A 9 2.77 -15.99 -8.81
C SER A 9 2.26 -14.59 -8.47
N THR A 10 0.95 -14.42 -8.29
CA THR A 10 0.37 -13.11 -7.92
C THR A 10 0.82 -12.66 -6.53
N TYR A 11 0.91 -13.57 -5.56
CA TYR A 11 1.52 -13.29 -4.26
C TYR A 11 2.95 -12.78 -4.37
N PHE A 12 3.78 -13.42 -5.20
CA PHE A 12 5.15 -12.99 -5.41
C PHE A 12 5.23 -11.59 -6.04
N ILE A 13 4.37 -11.29 -7.01
CA ILE A 13 4.30 -9.95 -7.60
C ILE A 13 3.88 -8.91 -6.55
N VAL A 14 2.86 -9.20 -5.74
CA VAL A 14 2.43 -8.33 -4.62
C VAL A 14 3.59 -8.10 -3.65
N PHE A 15 4.37 -9.12 -3.33
CA PHE A 15 5.52 -9.02 -2.44
C PHE A 15 6.59 -8.06 -2.99
N ILE A 16 7.02 -8.26 -4.23
CA ILE A 16 8.05 -7.43 -4.86
C ILE A 16 7.57 -5.99 -4.98
N LEU A 17 6.34 -5.76 -5.42
CA LEU A 17 5.75 -4.43 -5.51
C LEU A 17 5.62 -3.78 -4.14
N GLY A 18 5.23 -4.54 -3.10
CA GLY A 18 5.15 -4.05 -1.73
C GLY A 18 6.51 -3.59 -1.18
N ILE A 19 7.60 -4.30 -1.49
CA ILE A 19 8.96 -3.87 -1.14
C ILE A 19 9.31 -2.57 -1.87
N ILE A 20 9.03 -2.49 -3.17
CA ILE A 20 9.29 -1.28 -3.96
C ILE A 20 8.50 -0.10 -3.39
N GLU A 21 7.23 -0.30 -3.04
CA GLU A 21 6.40 0.72 -2.40
C GLU A 21 6.97 1.14 -1.04
N THR A 22 7.44 0.18 -0.22
CA THR A 22 8.05 0.45 1.09
C THR A 22 9.26 1.37 0.96
N VAL A 23 10.15 1.08 0.01
CA VAL A 23 11.34 1.91 -0.24
C VAL A 23 10.95 3.30 -0.73
N LEU A 24 9.93 3.39 -1.58
CA LEU A 24 9.51 4.64 -2.22
C LEU A 24 8.49 5.46 -1.42
N ALA A 25 7.99 4.94 -0.29
CA ALA A 25 7.00 5.61 0.54
C ALA A 25 7.45 7.02 0.99
N PHE A 26 8.75 7.19 1.23
CA PHE A 26 9.34 8.49 1.61
C PHE A 26 9.73 9.38 0.42
N PHE A 27 9.79 8.83 -0.80
CA PHE A 27 10.28 9.54 -1.98
C PHE A 27 9.17 10.03 -2.91
N GLY A 28 7.93 10.11 -2.42
CA GLY A 28 6.81 10.58 -3.24
C GLY A 28 6.43 9.58 -4.33
N GLY A 29 6.39 8.29 -3.99
CA GLY A 29 5.94 7.21 -4.88
C GLY A 29 4.48 6.75 -4.71
N PRO A 30 3.45 7.60 -4.48
CA PRO A 30 2.08 7.10 -4.32
C PRO A 30 1.53 6.44 -5.59
N LEU A 31 2.12 6.71 -6.77
CA LEU A 31 1.83 5.98 -8.01
C LEU A 31 2.18 4.49 -7.89
N VAL A 32 3.23 4.14 -7.15
CA VAL A 32 3.58 2.74 -6.87
C VAL A 32 2.52 2.11 -5.97
N GLY A 33 2.00 2.85 -5.00
CA GLY A 33 0.88 2.40 -4.18
C GLY A 33 -0.37 2.05 -4.99
N ILE A 34 -0.65 2.77 -6.08
CA ILE A 34 -1.74 2.41 -7.02
C ILE A 34 -1.47 1.05 -7.67
N ALA A 35 -0.25 0.81 -8.16
CA ALA A 35 0.11 -0.46 -8.77
C ALA A 35 0.00 -1.63 -7.77
N VAL A 36 0.49 -1.45 -6.54
CA VAL A 36 0.39 -2.45 -5.48
C VAL A 36 -1.06 -2.73 -5.13
N LEU A 37 -1.88 -1.68 -4.98
CA LEU A 37 -3.32 -1.80 -4.70
C LEU A 37 -4.04 -2.62 -5.80
N ILE A 38 -3.79 -2.33 -7.07
CA ILE A 38 -4.43 -3.04 -8.19
C ILE A 38 -4.06 -4.53 -8.18
N ILE A 39 -2.77 -4.85 -8.00
CA ILE A 39 -2.33 -6.24 -8.01
C ILE A 39 -2.78 -6.98 -6.75
N ALA A 40 -2.83 -6.32 -5.59
CA ALA A 40 -3.39 -6.90 -4.36
C ALA A 40 -4.91 -7.13 -4.46
N LEU A 41 -5.65 -6.23 -5.14
CA LEU A 41 -7.07 -6.44 -5.45
C LEU A 41 -7.27 -7.62 -6.42
N SER A 42 -6.37 -7.75 -7.40
CA SER A 42 -6.35 -8.93 -8.28
C SER A 42 -6.16 -10.20 -7.46
N LEU A 43 -5.15 -10.25 -6.58
CA LEU A 43 -4.92 -11.38 -5.70
C LEU A 43 -6.12 -11.69 -4.80
N ARG A 44 -6.76 -10.67 -4.22
CA ARG A 44 -7.99 -10.84 -3.44
C ARG A 44 -9.12 -11.47 -4.26
N SER A 45 -9.33 -10.98 -5.48
CA SER A 45 -10.34 -11.54 -6.40
C SER A 45 -10.06 -13.00 -6.72
N LYS A 46 -8.79 -13.32 -6.98
CA LYS A 46 -8.32 -14.67 -7.24
C LYS A 46 -8.61 -15.65 -6.08
N LEU A 47 -8.24 -15.26 -4.87
CA LEU A 47 -8.54 -16.04 -3.65
C LEU A 47 -10.03 -16.32 -3.49
N ILE A 48 -10.88 -15.30 -3.67
CA ILE A 48 -12.35 -15.45 -3.57
C ILE A 48 -12.87 -16.43 -4.63
N ASN A 49 -12.39 -16.32 -5.88
CA ASN A 49 -12.80 -17.22 -6.97
C ASN A 49 -12.32 -18.67 -6.75
N ALA A 50 -11.23 -18.86 -6.02
CA ALA A 50 -10.72 -20.16 -5.61
C ALA A 50 -11.42 -20.74 -4.36
N GLY A 51 -12.30 -19.97 -3.70
CA GLY A 51 -12.92 -20.35 -2.43
C GLY A 51 -11.97 -20.27 -1.23
N GLU A 52 -10.82 -19.61 -1.39
CA GLU A 52 -9.81 -19.44 -0.36
C GLU A 52 -10.09 -18.16 0.45
N PRO A 53 -9.81 -18.14 1.77
CA PRO A 53 -10.01 -16.95 2.58
C PRO A 53 -9.02 -15.85 2.18
N VAL A 54 -9.48 -14.59 2.24
CA VAL A 54 -8.59 -13.44 2.11
C VAL A 54 -7.69 -13.36 3.35
N THR A 55 -6.39 -13.49 3.14
CA THR A 55 -5.38 -13.57 4.18
C THR A 55 -5.05 -12.21 4.81
N ASN A 56 -4.30 -12.23 5.91
CA ASN A 56 -3.98 -11.00 6.65
C ASN A 56 -2.97 -10.14 5.90
N GLY A 57 -1.98 -10.74 5.24
CA GLY A 57 -1.03 -10.03 4.37
C GLY A 57 -1.75 -9.27 3.27
N VAL A 58 -2.71 -9.91 2.59
CA VAL A 58 -3.52 -9.25 1.55
C VAL A 58 -4.35 -8.10 2.10
N LYS A 59 -4.96 -8.24 3.29
CA LYS A 59 -5.69 -7.13 3.93
C LYS A 59 -4.77 -5.97 4.29
N LEU A 60 -3.63 -6.26 4.90
CA LEU A 60 -2.68 -5.24 5.35
C LEU A 60 -2.08 -4.48 4.18
N ILE A 61 -1.71 -5.15 3.09
CA ILE A 61 -1.14 -4.47 1.92
C ILE A 61 -2.18 -3.58 1.24
N LEU A 62 -3.44 -4.03 1.14
CA LEU A 62 -4.53 -3.20 0.62
C LEU A 62 -4.75 -1.93 1.47
N ILE A 63 -4.71 -2.06 2.80
CA ILE A 63 -4.85 -0.93 3.72
C ILE A 63 -3.66 0.02 3.57
N ALA A 64 -2.44 -0.52 3.60
CA ALA A 64 -1.22 0.27 3.55
C ALA A 64 -1.11 1.07 2.25
N SER A 65 -1.30 0.40 1.10
CA SER A 65 -1.28 1.05 -0.21
C SER A 65 -2.44 2.04 -0.37
N GLY A 66 -3.62 1.74 0.19
CA GLY A 66 -4.76 2.66 0.21
C GLY A 66 -4.48 3.96 0.99
N ILE A 67 -3.88 3.84 2.18
CA ILE A 67 -3.48 5.00 2.99
C ILE A 67 -2.36 5.78 2.29
N HIS A 68 -1.41 5.09 1.64
CA HIS A 68 -0.34 5.74 0.90
C HIS A 68 -0.88 6.58 -0.27
N ILE A 69 -1.87 6.07 -1.00
CA ILE A 69 -2.58 6.85 -2.02
C ILE A 69 -3.32 8.03 -1.39
N ALA A 70 -4.00 7.85 -0.25
CA ALA A 70 -4.66 8.95 0.45
C ALA A 70 -3.67 10.05 0.89
N SER A 71 -2.43 9.68 1.21
CA SER A 71 -1.37 10.64 1.54
C SER A 71 -1.02 11.58 0.36
N LEU A 72 -1.23 11.15 -0.89
CA LEU A 72 -1.09 12.01 -2.07
C LEU A 72 -2.12 13.14 -2.07
N LEU A 73 -3.37 12.85 -1.68
CA LEU A 73 -4.40 13.89 -1.59
C LEU A 73 -4.04 14.95 -0.54
N LEU A 74 -3.48 14.51 0.60
CA LEU A 74 -3.00 15.41 1.64
C LEU A 74 -1.82 16.27 1.16
N TRP A 75 -0.90 15.67 0.39
CA TRP A 75 0.21 16.39 -0.23
C TRP A 75 -0.27 17.44 -1.25
N ILE A 76 -1.20 17.09 -2.15
CA ILE A 76 -1.80 18.02 -3.12
C ILE A 76 -2.52 19.18 -2.39
N PHE A 77 -3.29 18.86 -1.36
CA PHE A 77 -3.97 19.86 -0.55
C PHE A 77 -2.98 20.84 0.10
N ASN A 78 -1.90 20.33 0.68
CA ASN A 78 -0.84 21.17 1.26
C ASN A 78 -0.16 22.06 0.21
N PHE A 79 0.09 21.53 -0.98
CA PHE A 79 0.64 22.30 -2.08
C PHE A 79 -0.28 23.48 -2.48
N ILE A 80 -1.59 23.23 -2.61
CA ILE A 80 -2.58 24.26 -2.94
C ILE A 80 -2.69 25.30 -1.81
N MET A 81 -2.80 24.87 -0.55
CA MET A 81 -2.96 25.78 0.58
C MET A 81 -1.71 26.64 0.82
N GLY A 82 -0.52 26.07 0.61
CA GLY A 82 0.75 26.79 0.64
C GLY A 82 0.84 27.84 -0.48
N PHE A 83 0.38 27.51 -1.69
CA PHE A 83 0.30 28.46 -2.80
C PHE A 83 -0.66 29.62 -2.53
N LEU A 84 -1.77 29.37 -1.83
CA LEU A 84 -2.77 30.38 -1.45
C LEU A 84 -2.35 31.26 -0.24
N ALA A 85 -1.13 31.10 0.28
CA ALA A 85 -0.59 31.85 1.42
C ALA A 85 -1.47 31.79 2.69
N ILE A 86 -2.19 30.69 2.89
CA ILE A 86 -3.02 30.47 4.08
C ILE A 86 -2.10 30.14 5.27
N ALA A 87 -2.39 30.75 6.43
CA ALA A 87 -1.56 30.84 7.64
C ALA A 87 -0.62 29.65 7.89
N GLY A 88 0.69 29.92 8.03
CA GLY A 88 1.75 28.91 8.19
C GLY A 88 1.57 27.91 9.34
N ILE A 89 0.75 28.23 10.35
CA ILE A 89 0.34 27.26 11.40
C ILE A 89 -0.40 26.07 10.81
N PHE A 90 -1.29 26.31 9.84
CA PHE A 90 -2.09 25.25 9.22
C PHE A 90 -1.19 24.33 8.39
N VAL A 91 -0.26 24.91 7.61
CA VAL A 91 0.76 24.17 6.85
C VAL A 91 1.64 23.33 7.77
N PHE A 92 2.03 23.85 8.94
CA PHE A 92 2.83 23.10 9.91
C PHE A 92 2.11 21.83 10.41
N PHE A 93 0.86 21.96 10.85
CA PHE A 93 0.09 20.80 11.34
C PHE A 93 -0.17 19.77 10.25
N THR A 94 -0.46 20.20 9.02
CA THR A 94 -0.72 19.28 7.91
C THR A 94 0.55 18.60 7.39
N SER A 95 1.71 19.26 7.45
CA SER A 95 3.02 18.63 7.18
C SER A 95 3.37 17.58 8.24
N LEU A 96 3.12 17.88 9.52
CA LEU A 96 3.32 16.91 10.61
C LEU A 96 2.40 15.69 10.43
N LEU A 97 1.12 15.92 10.12
CA LEU A 97 0.16 14.85 9.84
C LEU A 97 0.60 14.00 8.65
N TYR A 98 1.07 14.62 7.57
CA TYR A 98 1.61 13.91 6.41
C TYR A 98 2.78 13.00 6.79
N LEU A 99 3.75 13.50 7.57
CA LEU A 99 4.89 12.70 8.00
C LEU A 99 4.46 11.49 8.85
N LEU A 100 3.52 11.69 9.78
CA LEU A 100 2.97 10.60 10.60
C LEU A 100 2.26 9.54 9.75
N ILE A 101 1.49 9.96 8.75
CA ILE A 101 0.83 9.04 7.82
C ILE A 101 1.86 8.25 7.01
N VAL A 102 2.86 8.90 6.42
CA VAL A 102 3.91 8.22 5.64
C VAL A 102 4.68 7.23 6.51
N PHE A 103 4.99 7.60 7.76
CA PHE A 103 5.64 6.69 8.71
C PHE A 103 4.77 5.49 9.08
N GLY A 104 3.47 5.71 9.33
CA GLY A 104 2.51 4.64 9.59
C GLY A 104 2.36 3.69 8.40
N VAL A 105 2.30 4.24 7.17
CA VAL A 105 2.29 3.47 5.92
C VAL A 105 3.54 2.62 5.82
N PHE A 106 4.72 3.20 6.04
CA PHE A 106 5.99 2.48 5.96
C PHE A 106 6.03 1.26 6.89
N ILE A 107 5.66 1.43 8.16
CA ILE A 107 5.60 0.32 9.12
C ILE A 107 4.58 -0.73 8.66
N THR A 108 3.40 -0.29 8.23
CA THR A 108 2.33 -1.21 7.81
C THR A 108 2.73 -1.99 6.55
N LEU A 109 3.42 -1.37 5.60
CA LEU A 109 3.93 -2.04 4.40
C LEU A 109 5.00 -3.08 4.74
N ILE A 110 5.92 -2.81 5.68
CA ILE A 110 6.89 -3.80 6.14
C ILE A 110 6.18 -5.04 6.71
N VAL A 111 5.24 -4.82 7.62
CA VAL A 111 4.46 -5.91 8.23
C VAL A 111 3.68 -6.67 7.15
N ALA A 112 3.02 -5.95 6.25
CA ALA A 112 2.28 -6.55 5.14
C ALA A 112 3.18 -7.42 4.25
N CYS A 113 4.37 -6.95 3.88
CA CYS A 113 5.32 -7.69 3.06
C CYS A 113 5.78 -8.99 3.75
N ILE A 114 6.01 -8.95 5.06
CA ILE A 114 6.37 -10.15 5.85
C ILE A 114 5.24 -11.19 5.78
N PHE A 115 3.98 -10.78 6.03
CA PHE A 115 2.83 -11.68 5.95
C PHE A 115 2.61 -12.22 4.54
N ILE A 116 2.68 -11.37 3.51
CA ILE A 116 2.56 -11.77 2.11
C ILE A 116 3.62 -12.82 1.74
N TYR A 117 4.87 -12.66 2.19
CA TYR A 117 5.93 -13.64 1.94
C TYR A 117 5.68 -14.97 2.64
N GLN A 118 5.23 -14.93 3.91
CA GLN A 118 4.85 -16.13 4.65
C GLN A 118 3.71 -16.87 3.94
N GLU A 119 2.67 -16.15 3.53
CA GLU A 119 1.52 -16.68 2.81
C GLU A 119 1.92 -17.27 1.45
N TYR A 120 2.78 -16.57 0.70
CA TYR A 120 3.40 -17.08 -0.53
C TYR A 120 4.11 -18.42 -0.30
N SER A 121 4.96 -18.49 0.73
CA SER A 121 5.78 -19.68 1.03
C SER A 121 4.95 -20.89 1.47
N ALA A 122 3.75 -20.65 2.00
CA ALA A 122 2.83 -21.70 2.44
C ALA A 122 2.08 -22.38 1.27
N ILE A 123 2.04 -21.75 0.09
CA ILE A 123 1.40 -22.32 -1.10
C ILE A 123 2.36 -23.35 -1.72
N LYS A 124 2.01 -24.63 -1.60
CA LYS A 124 2.75 -25.75 -2.20
C LYS A 124 2.58 -25.76 -3.70
#